data_AF-A0ABD1YYL2-F1
#
_entry.id   AF-A0ABD1YYL2-F1
#
_cell.length_a   1.000
_cell.length_b   1.000
_cell.length_c   1.000
_cell.angle_alpha   90.00
_cell.angle_beta   90.00
_cell.angle_gamma   90.00
#
_symmetry.space_group_name_H-M   'P 1'
#
loop_
_entity.id
_entity.type
_entity.pdbx_description
1 polymer ?
#
loop_
_entity_poly.entity_id
_entity_poly.type
_entity_poly.pdbx_seq_one_letter_code
_entity_poly.pdbx_strand_id
1 'polypeptide(L)'
;MLPIINVDDDRVIEMVTLTRKEVGSNWKIETMALEQALTTLKQKGLTIEEVVHDDNASVDAILTQHGILSSKDLWHKCKNIMSKFKEVLQEKRRTPNDCSVEAATTIVQVAVFSIQQLKDFCKENGLPSIAHDIAYKLKSWICTCAKNAAARGDTTPKILTVDVQNAADHWAGNHDTCRTLPGVRKCVVENWPQGRDCKYPEGGETHKAVKDFLKKYLTENKMKFYMRAKENFISETFHSVINKYATKRIHFDASQTARLACAALDWNENIRWEVRAVYNRVSNDTAVRRRARTNRDLVARTAIWKAQLKSRVFA
;
A
#
# COMPACT_ATOMS: atom_id res chain seq x y z
N MET A 1 11.52 16.18 -2.41
CA MET A 1 10.67 16.43 -3.59
C MET A 1 9.33 15.78 -3.32
N LEU A 2 8.25 16.51 -3.54
CA LEU A 2 6.87 16.09 -3.31
C LEU A 2 6.08 16.30 -4.62
N PRO A 3 5.72 15.24 -5.35
CA PRO A 3 4.85 15.36 -6.51
C PRO A 3 3.38 15.41 -6.05
N ILE A 4 2.61 16.34 -6.62
CA ILE A 4 1.15 16.35 -6.49
C ILE A 4 0.56 15.88 -7.82
N ILE A 5 -0.25 14.82 -7.73
CA ILE A 5 -0.86 14.17 -8.88
C ILE A 5 -2.37 14.28 -8.73
N ASN A 6 -3.04 14.71 -9.79
CA ASN A 6 -4.49 14.73 -9.86
C ASN A 6 -5.01 13.29 -9.93
N VAL A 7 -5.91 12.94 -9.02
CA VAL A 7 -6.48 11.58 -8.91
C VAL A 7 -7.41 11.25 -10.09
N ASP A 8 -7.99 12.26 -10.75
CA ASP A 8 -8.96 12.05 -11.81
C ASP A 8 -8.32 11.78 -13.17
N ASP A 9 -7.16 12.39 -13.44
CA ASP A 9 -6.45 12.27 -14.72
C ASP A 9 -5.03 11.70 -14.64
N ASP A 10 -4.58 11.36 -13.43
CA ASP A 10 -3.25 10.86 -13.11
C ASP A 10 -2.11 11.82 -13.51
N ARG A 11 -2.41 13.09 -13.83
CA ARG A 11 -1.38 14.05 -14.24
C ARG A 11 -0.71 14.70 -13.05
N VAL A 12 0.59 14.91 -13.16
CA VAL A 12 1.36 15.75 -12.25
C VAL A 12 0.93 17.19 -12.46
N ILE A 13 0.37 17.81 -11.42
CA ILE A 13 -0.12 19.20 -11.45
C ILE A 13 0.81 20.18 -10.73
N GLU A 14 1.58 19.67 -9.78
CA GLU A 14 2.57 20.45 -9.04
C GLU A 14 3.70 19.55 -8.56
N MET A 15 4.88 20.12 -8.40
CA MET A 15 6.02 19.37 -7.88
C MET A 15 6.91 20.30 -7.06
N VAL A 16 6.89 20.07 -5.75
CA VAL A 16 7.64 20.92 -4.82
C VAL A 16 8.98 20.28 -4.50
N THR A 17 10.05 21.02 -4.71
CA THR A 17 11.41 20.61 -4.38
C THR A 17 11.95 21.51 -3.28
N LEU A 18 12.10 20.93 -2.09
CA LEU A 18 12.76 21.56 -0.96
C LEU A 18 14.01 20.77 -0.58
N THR A 19 15.06 21.51 -0.23
CA THR A 19 16.32 20.98 0.28
C THR A 19 16.39 21.16 1.80
N ARG A 20 17.23 20.33 2.45
CA ARG A 20 17.47 20.46 3.89
C ARG A 20 18.03 21.84 4.27
N LYS A 21 18.79 22.50 3.38
CA LYS A 21 19.34 23.83 3.64
C LYS A 21 18.25 24.89 3.76
N GLU A 22 17.19 24.77 2.97
CA GLU A 22 16.05 25.70 2.98
C GLU A 22 15.14 25.48 4.20
N VAL A 23 14.98 24.23 4.62
CA VAL A 23 14.01 23.84 5.66
C VAL A 23 14.63 23.70 7.06
N GLY A 24 15.94 23.51 7.15
CA GLY A 24 16.69 23.30 8.40
C GLY A 24 16.55 21.90 9.02
N SER A 25 15.46 21.16 8.73
CA SER A 25 15.21 19.82 9.30
C SER A 25 14.53 18.88 8.30
N ASN A 26 14.98 17.63 8.21
CA ASN A 26 14.37 16.61 7.34
C ASN A 26 12.89 16.36 7.68
N TRP A 27 12.54 16.43 8.97
CA TRP A 27 11.18 16.16 9.45
C TRP A 27 10.16 17.22 9.01
N LYS A 28 10.62 18.42 8.68
CA LYS A 28 9.77 19.54 8.23
C LYS A 28 9.64 19.62 6.71
N ILE A 29 10.45 18.88 5.95
CA ILE A 29 10.49 19.00 4.49
C ILE A 29 9.13 18.62 3.89
N GLU A 30 8.53 17.53 4.36
CA GLU A 30 7.26 17.05 3.83
C GLU A 30 6.11 18.02 4.14
N THR A 31 6.04 18.52 5.38
CA THR A 31 5.01 19.47 5.80
C THR A 31 5.14 20.82 5.09
N MET A 32 6.36 21.36 4.98
CA MET A 32 6.59 22.62 4.26
C MET A 32 6.37 22.46 2.76
N ALA A 33 6.76 21.32 2.18
CA ALA A 33 6.51 21.05 0.78
C ALA A 33 5.00 20.98 0.49
N LEU A 34 4.23 20.37 1.40
CA LEU A 34 2.78 20.32 1.30
C LEU A 34 2.16 21.73 1.40
N GLU A 35 2.52 22.53 2.40
CA GLU A 35 2.00 23.90 2.54
C GLU A 35 2.31 24.77 1.30
N GLN A 36 3.54 24.67 0.78
CA GLN A 36 3.93 25.36 -0.45
C GLN A 36 3.11 24.87 -1.66
N ALA A 37 2.88 23.56 -1.77
CA ALA A 37 2.06 22.99 -2.85
C ALA A 37 0.61 23.50 -2.75
N LEU A 38 0.00 23.43 -1.57
CA LEU A 38 -1.38 23.88 -1.33
C LEU A 38 -1.53 25.38 -1.65
N THR A 39 -0.56 26.20 -1.25
CA THR A 39 -0.54 27.64 -1.55
C THR A 39 -0.48 27.90 -3.05
N THR A 40 0.43 27.22 -3.75
CA THR A 40 0.63 27.38 -5.20
C THR A 40 -0.62 26.96 -5.97
N LEU A 41 -1.23 25.83 -5.60
CA LEU A 41 -2.44 25.32 -6.24
C LEU A 41 -3.63 26.27 -6.03
N LYS A 42 -3.79 26.83 -4.82
CA LYS A 42 -4.81 27.85 -4.54
C LYS A 42 -4.59 29.14 -5.34
N GLN A 43 -3.35 29.59 -5.47
CA GLN A 43 -3.01 30.75 -6.31
C GLN A 43 -3.30 30.51 -7.79
N LYS A 44 -3.19 29.26 -8.26
CA LYS A 44 -3.62 28.83 -9.60
C LYS A 44 -5.15 28.71 -9.75
N GLY A 45 -5.92 29.03 -8.71
CA GLY A 45 -7.39 28.97 -8.73
C GLY A 45 -7.96 27.56 -8.58
N LEU A 46 -7.17 26.58 -8.14
CA LEU A 46 -7.63 25.22 -7.94
C LEU A 46 -8.22 25.04 -6.54
N THR A 47 -9.43 24.50 -6.49
CA THR A 47 -10.07 24.04 -5.25
C THR A 47 -9.61 22.61 -4.97
N ILE A 48 -9.06 22.38 -3.78
CA ILE A 48 -8.60 21.05 -3.35
C ILE A 48 -9.62 20.52 -2.35
N GLU A 49 -10.37 19.50 -2.75
CA GLU A 49 -11.39 18.88 -1.89
C GLU A 49 -10.79 17.78 -1.01
N GLU A 50 -9.88 16.98 -1.57
CA GLU A 50 -9.33 15.79 -0.93
C GLU A 50 -7.84 15.64 -1.28
N VAL A 51 -7.04 15.19 -0.31
CA VAL A 51 -5.66 14.75 -0.54
C VAL A 51 -5.49 13.31 -0.04
N VAL A 52 -4.93 12.47 -0.92
CA VAL A 52 -4.55 11.08 -0.61
C VAL A 52 -3.05 11.05 -0.30
N HIS A 53 -2.69 10.58 0.89
CA HIS A 53 -1.30 10.52 1.34
C HIS A 53 -1.03 9.26 2.16
N ASP A 54 0.23 9.07 2.58
CA ASP A 54 0.60 7.96 3.46
C ASP A 54 0.08 8.16 4.89
N ASP A 55 0.34 7.25 5.83
CA ASP A 55 -0.15 7.40 7.22
C ASP A 55 0.69 8.40 8.02
N ASN A 56 0.60 9.70 7.69
CA ASN A 56 1.34 10.80 8.32
C ASN A 56 0.44 11.77 9.09
N ALA A 57 0.57 11.78 10.42
CA ALA A 57 -0.25 12.61 11.31
C ALA A 57 -0.02 14.12 11.14
N SER A 58 1.19 14.54 10.77
CA SER A 58 1.48 15.96 10.53
C SER A 58 0.78 16.47 9.27
N VAL A 59 0.68 15.62 8.24
CA VAL A 59 -0.08 15.93 7.03
C VAL A 59 -1.58 16.03 7.36
N ASP A 60 -2.12 15.10 8.15
CA ASP A 60 -3.52 15.16 8.61
C ASP A 60 -3.85 16.50 9.28
N ALA A 61 -2.95 16.99 10.14
CA ALA A 61 -3.13 18.27 10.84
C ALA A 61 -3.20 19.45 9.86
N ILE A 62 -2.28 19.50 8.88
CA ILE A 62 -2.23 20.56 7.86
C ILE A 62 -3.48 20.55 6.97
N LEU A 63 -3.90 19.37 6.51
CA LEU A 63 -5.10 19.24 5.68
C LEU A 63 -6.35 19.69 6.43
N THR A 64 -6.45 19.33 7.71
CA THR A 64 -7.55 19.75 8.59
C THR A 64 -7.59 21.28 8.75
N GLN A 65 -6.44 21.93 8.95
CA GLN A 65 -6.35 23.40 9.04
C GLN A 65 -6.81 24.10 7.75
N HIS A 66 -6.64 23.46 6.60
CA HIS A 66 -7.09 23.97 5.31
C HIS A 66 -8.52 23.55 4.93
N GLY A 67 -9.24 22.81 5.78
CA GLY A 67 -10.57 22.29 5.47
C GLY A 67 -10.59 21.25 4.35
N ILE A 68 -9.45 20.59 4.10
CA ILE A 68 -9.28 19.60 3.03
C ILE A 68 -9.52 18.20 3.61
N LEU A 69 -10.25 17.36 2.89
CA LEU A 69 -10.48 15.98 3.30
C LEU A 69 -9.17 15.18 3.24
N SER A 70 -8.78 14.61 4.38
CA SER A 70 -7.64 13.69 4.45
C SER A 70 -8.08 12.26 4.13
N SER A 71 -7.41 11.64 3.16
CA SER A 71 -7.50 10.22 2.82
C SER A 71 -6.15 9.56 2.93
N LYS A 72 -6.15 8.30 3.36
CA LYS A 72 -4.92 7.53 3.53
C LYS A 72 -4.81 6.41 2.51
N ASP A 73 -3.59 6.15 2.06
CA ASP A 73 -3.31 5.08 1.11
C ASP A 73 -3.65 3.70 1.69
N LEU A 74 -4.65 3.07 1.08
CA LEU A 74 -5.14 1.76 1.47
C LEU A 74 -4.06 0.67 1.30
N TRP A 75 -3.21 0.78 0.27
CA TRP A 75 -2.19 -0.23 0.02
C TRP A 75 -1.14 -0.27 1.14
N HIS A 76 -0.59 0.89 1.51
CA HIS A 76 0.33 1.05 2.62
C HIS A 76 -0.29 0.61 3.93
N LYS A 77 -1.58 0.93 4.17
CA LYS A 77 -2.29 0.44 5.35
C LYS A 77 -2.30 -1.08 5.43
N CYS A 78 -2.69 -1.75 4.36
CA CYS A 78 -2.75 -3.21 4.32
C CYS A 78 -1.35 -3.83 4.48
N LYS A 79 -0.33 -3.23 3.86
CA LYS A 79 1.08 -3.63 4.01
C LYS A 79 1.57 -3.49 5.45
N ASN A 80 1.27 -2.36 6.11
CA ASN A 80 1.65 -2.09 7.49
C ASN A 80 0.95 -3.03 8.48
N ILE A 81 -0.33 -3.32 8.26
CA ILE A 81 -1.08 -4.28 9.09
C ILE A 81 -0.52 -5.69 8.92
N MET A 82 -0.18 -6.09 7.69
CA MET A 82 0.47 -7.38 7.43
C MET A 82 1.84 -7.48 8.12
N SER A 83 2.64 -6.40 8.11
CA SER A 83 3.93 -6.36 8.85
C SER A 83 3.72 -6.54 10.34
N LYS A 84 2.83 -5.75 10.94
CA LYS A 84 2.51 -5.83 12.38
C LYS A 84 1.97 -7.20 12.78
N PHE A 85 1.16 -7.82 11.93
CA PHE A 85 0.68 -9.18 12.17
C PHE A 85 1.84 -10.17 12.23
N LYS A 86 2.81 -10.06 11.30
CA LYS A 86 4.02 -10.88 11.31
C LYS A 86 4.92 -10.61 12.52
N GLU A 87 5.04 -9.37 12.96
CA GLU A 87 5.80 -8.98 14.16
C GLU A 87 5.20 -9.62 15.42
N VAL A 88 3.88 -9.53 15.61
CA VAL A 88 3.21 -10.15 16.76
C VAL A 88 3.39 -11.67 16.78
N LEU A 89 3.43 -12.32 15.61
CA LEU A 89 3.74 -13.74 15.50
C LEU A 89 5.21 -14.04 15.88
N GLN A 90 6.13 -13.12 15.63
CA GLN A 90 7.55 -13.26 15.99
C GLN A 90 7.84 -12.92 17.46
N GLU A 91 7.13 -11.96 18.07
CA GLU A 91 7.33 -11.58 19.48
C GLU A 91 6.89 -12.69 20.44
N LYS A 92 5.82 -13.43 20.14
CA LYS A 92 5.43 -14.65 20.88
C LYS A 92 6.52 -15.75 20.87
N ARG A 93 7.52 -15.64 20.00
CA ARG A 93 8.68 -16.55 19.94
C ARG A 93 9.80 -16.17 20.91
N ARG A 94 9.85 -14.90 21.36
CA ARG A 94 10.95 -14.34 22.17
C ARG A 94 10.70 -14.39 23.67
N THR A 95 9.59 -14.96 24.13
CA THR A 95 9.35 -15.26 25.55
C THR A 95 9.63 -16.74 25.83
N PRO A 96 10.89 -17.17 26.00
CA PRO A 96 11.17 -18.37 26.77
C PRO A 96 11.10 -17.99 28.26
N ASN A 97 10.16 -18.58 28.99
CA ASN A 97 10.36 -18.78 30.42
C ASN A 97 10.32 -20.28 30.67
N ASP A 98 11.31 -20.73 31.44
CA ASP A 98 11.62 -22.09 31.89
C ASP A 98 12.22 -23.07 30.87
N CYS A 99 13.53 -22.95 30.64
CA CYS A 99 14.42 -24.05 31.00
C CYS A 99 15.87 -23.56 31.18
N SER A 100 16.55 -24.22 32.10
CA SER A 100 17.85 -23.95 32.71
C SER A 100 18.99 -23.58 31.77
N VAL A 101 19.81 -22.67 32.29
CA VAL A 101 21.19 -22.37 31.92
C VAL A 101 21.99 -23.67 31.85
N GLU A 102 22.60 -23.96 30.69
CA GLU A 102 23.94 -24.56 30.49
C GLU A 102 24.08 -25.10 29.07
N ALA A 103 24.58 -24.27 28.15
CA ALA A 103 25.51 -24.67 27.09
C ALA A 103 25.95 -23.43 26.32
N ALA A 104 27.24 -23.17 26.44
CA ALA A 104 27.93 -21.98 26.01
C ALA A 104 28.04 -21.81 24.48
N THR A 105 28.38 -20.57 24.12
CA THR A 105 29.31 -20.20 23.03
C THR A 105 28.92 -20.56 21.59
N THR A 106 28.42 -19.58 20.83
CA THR A 106 29.15 -18.93 19.70
C THR A 106 28.28 -17.81 19.13
N ILE A 107 28.84 -16.61 19.08
CA ILE A 107 28.24 -15.41 18.49
C ILE A 107 28.26 -15.53 16.96
N VAL A 108 27.27 -14.90 16.30
CA VAL A 108 27.12 -14.66 14.85
C VAL A 108 26.29 -15.71 14.09
N GLN A 109 24.98 -15.48 14.02
CA GLN A 109 24.22 -15.35 12.75
C GLN A 109 22.76 -14.96 13.05
N VAL A 110 22.56 -13.67 13.32
CA VAL A 110 21.26 -13.02 13.14
C VAL A 110 21.07 -12.84 11.64
N ALA A 111 20.56 -13.87 10.96
CA ALA A 111 20.23 -13.81 9.54
C ALA A 111 18.80 -14.31 9.33
N VAL A 112 17.96 -13.36 8.90
CA VAL A 112 16.78 -13.53 8.04
C VAL A 112 16.31 -14.99 7.87
N PHE A 113 15.22 -15.34 8.54
CA PHE A 113 14.52 -16.60 8.28
C PHE A 113 14.12 -16.68 6.81
N SER A 114 14.61 -17.69 6.10
CA SER A 114 14.04 -18.04 4.80
C SER A 114 12.60 -18.55 5.00
N ILE A 115 11.72 -18.32 4.02
CA ILE A 115 10.32 -18.78 4.02
C ILE A 115 10.22 -20.29 4.31
N GLN A 116 11.27 -21.07 4.02
CA GLN A 116 11.33 -22.50 4.28
C GLN A 116 11.50 -22.82 5.77
N GLN A 117 12.41 -22.15 6.45
CA GLN A 117 12.67 -22.35 7.88
C GLN A 117 11.48 -21.93 8.77
N LEU A 118 10.64 -20.99 8.31
CA LEU A 118 9.38 -20.63 8.98
C LEU A 118 8.32 -21.73 8.83
N LYS A 119 8.25 -22.38 7.65
CA LYS A 119 7.35 -23.51 7.41
C LYS A 119 7.76 -24.74 8.22
N ASP A 120 9.06 -24.98 8.34
CA ASP A 120 9.60 -26.13 9.08
C ASP A 120 9.37 -25.96 10.59
N PHE A 121 9.60 -24.76 11.14
CA PHE A 121 9.27 -24.41 12.53
C PHE A 121 7.77 -24.51 12.87
N CYS A 122 6.91 -24.05 11.94
CA CYS A 122 5.46 -24.21 12.04
C CYS A 122 5.03 -25.69 12.10
N LYS A 123 5.68 -26.53 11.28
CA LYS A 123 5.45 -27.98 11.25
C LYS A 123 5.91 -28.68 12.54
N GLU A 124 7.03 -28.25 13.12
CA GLU A 124 7.62 -28.83 14.34
C GLU A 124 6.86 -28.46 15.63
N ASN A 125 6.16 -27.32 15.66
CA ASN A 125 5.49 -26.82 16.87
C ASN A 125 3.95 -26.92 16.82
N GLY A 126 3.39 -27.62 15.83
CA GLY A 126 1.93 -27.71 15.64
C GLY A 126 1.25 -26.35 15.35
N LEU A 127 2.04 -25.31 15.06
CA LEU A 127 1.57 -23.98 14.71
C LEU A 127 1.40 -23.94 13.20
N PRO A 128 0.18 -23.94 12.66
CA PRO A 128 0.02 -24.26 11.26
C PRO A 128 0.65 -23.19 10.35
N SER A 129 1.18 -23.65 9.21
CA SER A 129 1.59 -22.88 8.00
C SER A 129 0.58 -21.80 7.53
N ILE A 130 -0.55 -21.69 8.22
CA ILE A 130 -1.70 -20.82 8.03
C ILE A 130 -1.36 -19.35 8.37
N ALA A 131 -0.38 -19.06 9.21
CA ALA A 131 -0.09 -17.68 9.63
C ALA A 131 0.32 -16.75 8.47
N HIS A 132 1.10 -17.24 7.50
CA HIS A 132 1.46 -16.48 6.29
C HIS A 132 0.29 -16.34 5.32
N ASP A 133 -0.55 -17.37 5.19
CA ASP A 133 -1.76 -17.36 4.37
C ASP A 133 -2.81 -16.38 4.95
N ILE A 134 -3.00 -16.38 6.28
CA ILE A 134 -3.85 -15.42 7.00
C ILE A 134 -3.37 -13.99 6.76
N ALA A 135 -2.06 -13.73 6.81
CA ALA A 135 -1.54 -12.38 6.59
C ALA A 135 -1.87 -11.85 5.17
N TYR A 136 -1.77 -12.72 4.15
CA TYR A 136 -2.14 -12.36 2.78
C TYR A 136 -3.66 -12.23 2.60
N LYS A 137 -4.44 -13.15 3.17
CA LYS A 137 -5.90 -13.09 3.18
C LYS A 137 -6.40 -11.84 3.90
N LEU A 138 -5.76 -11.42 4.98
CA LEU A 138 -6.08 -10.19 5.71
C LEU A 138 -5.89 -8.96 4.82
N LYS A 139 -4.78 -8.89 4.08
CA LYS A 139 -4.53 -7.82 3.11
C LYS A 139 -5.69 -7.73 2.10
N SER A 140 -6.04 -8.86 1.49
CA SER A 140 -7.13 -8.93 0.50
C SER A 140 -8.49 -8.61 1.10
N TRP A 141 -8.76 -9.08 2.33
CA TRP A 141 -9.99 -8.82 3.05
C TRP A 141 -10.18 -7.33 3.32
N ILE A 142 -9.19 -6.66 3.93
CA ILE A 142 -9.25 -5.22 4.22
C ILE A 142 -9.47 -4.42 2.93
N CYS A 143 -8.73 -4.73 1.87
CA CYS A 143 -8.91 -4.08 0.58
C CYS A 143 -10.34 -4.26 0.03
N THR A 144 -10.90 -5.46 0.13
CA THR A 144 -12.25 -5.78 -0.35
C THR A 144 -13.31 -5.06 0.47
N CYS A 145 -13.22 -5.08 1.79
CA CYS A 145 -14.14 -4.38 2.69
C CYS A 145 -14.13 -2.87 2.42
N ALA A 146 -12.94 -2.26 2.29
CA ALA A 146 -12.81 -0.83 1.99
C ALA A 146 -13.41 -0.49 0.62
N LYS A 147 -13.12 -1.27 -0.44
CA LYS A 147 -13.69 -1.05 -1.78
C LYS A 147 -15.19 -1.21 -1.80
N ASN A 148 -15.73 -2.18 -1.07
CA ASN A 148 -17.17 -2.36 -0.95
C ASN A 148 -17.82 -1.21 -0.17
N ALA A 149 -17.20 -0.72 0.91
CA ALA A 149 -17.69 0.44 1.63
C ALA A 149 -17.70 1.70 0.75
N ALA A 150 -16.63 1.92 -0.03
CA ALA A 150 -16.55 3.02 -0.98
C ALA A 150 -17.63 2.92 -2.07
N ALA A 151 -17.82 1.73 -2.66
CA ALA A 151 -18.82 1.50 -3.70
C ALA A 151 -20.26 1.72 -3.22
N ARG A 152 -20.53 1.49 -1.92
CA ARG A 152 -21.83 1.78 -1.30
C ARG A 152 -22.01 3.25 -0.91
N GLY A 153 -20.95 4.04 -0.90
CA GLY A 153 -20.98 5.39 -0.34
C GLY A 153 -21.14 5.40 1.17
N ASP A 154 -20.64 4.38 1.89
CA ASP A 154 -20.73 4.32 3.34
C ASP A 154 -20.00 5.52 3.97
N THR A 155 -20.68 6.29 4.81
CA THR A 155 -20.10 7.45 5.52
C THR A 155 -19.69 7.12 6.96
N THR A 156 -20.11 5.96 7.47
CA THR A 156 -19.95 5.58 8.87
C THR A 156 -18.76 4.63 9.06
N PRO A 157 -17.67 5.04 9.75
CA PRO A 157 -16.48 4.20 9.97
C PRO A 157 -16.75 2.90 10.73
N LYS A 158 -17.81 2.87 11.55
CA LYS A 158 -18.22 1.71 12.33
C LYS A 158 -18.52 0.50 11.46
N ILE A 159 -19.21 0.68 10.32
CA ILE A 159 -19.58 -0.42 9.43
C ILE A 159 -18.33 -1.08 8.85
N LEU A 160 -17.41 -0.27 8.30
CA LEU A 160 -16.13 -0.78 7.79
C LEU A 160 -15.29 -1.45 8.88
N THR A 161 -15.32 -0.91 10.09
CA THR A 161 -14.58 -1.48 11.24
C THR A 161 -15.10 -2.86 11.61
N VAL A 162 -16.42 -3.01 11.75
CA VAL A 162 -17.05 -4.30 12.03
C VAL A 162 -16.78 -5.28 10.89
N ASP A 163 -16.88 -4.83 9.65
CA ASP A 163 -16.62 -5.66 8.46
C ASP A 163 -15.19 -6.23 8.42
N VAL A 164 -14.21 -5.36 8.65
CA VAL A 164 -12.81 -5.74 8.65
C VAL A 164 -12.48 -6.65 9.85
N GLN A 165 -13.06 -6.38 11.03
CA GLN A 165 -12.86 -7.22 12.23
C GLN A 165 -13.56 -8.58 12.12
N ASN A 166 -14.65 -8.67 11.37
CA ASN A 166 -15.38 -9.91 11.09
C ASN A 166 -14.54 -10.94 10.30
N ALA A 167 -13.38 -10.57 9.76
CA ALA A 167 -12.43 -11.54 9.22
C ALA A 167 -12.12 -12.68 10.21
N ALA A 168 -12.01 -12.36 11.51
CA ALA A 168 -11.70 -13.33 12.55
C ALA A 168 -12.78 -14.42 12.66
N ASP A 169 -14.04 -14.01 12.77
CA ASP A 169 -15.20 -14.89 12.91
C ASP A 169 -15.46 -15.63 11.59
N HIS A 170 -15.34 -14.94 10.45
CA HIS A 170 -15.49 -15.53 9.12
C HIS A 170 -14.50 -16.68 8.87
N TRP A 171 -13.21 -16.51 9.20
CA TRP A 171 -12.21 -17.58 9.05
C TRP A 171 -12.32 -18.68 10.11
N ALA A 172 -13.05 -18.45 11.21
CA ALA A 172 -13.46 -19.51 12.13
C ALA A 172 -14.67 -20.32 11.62
N GLY A 173 -15.30 -19.89 10.52
CA GLY A 173 -16.50 -20.50 9.96
C GLY A 173 -17.80 -19.91 10.50
N ASN A 174 -17.73 -18.87 11.32
CA ASN A 174 -18.89 -18.13 11.80
C ASN A 174 -19.26 -17.04 10.79
N HIS A 175 -20.45 -17.18 10.20
CA HIS A 175 -20.95 -16.29 9.16
C HIS A 175 -22.10 -15.40 9.63
N ASP A 176 -22.40 -15.33 10.92
CA ASP A 176 -23.55 -14.56 11.43
C ASP A 176 -23.42 -13.08 11.12
N THR A 177 -22.28 -12.48 11.48
CA THR A 177 -21.98 -11.07 11.15
C THR A 177 -21.84 -10.86 9.63
N CYS A 178 -21.45 -11.89 8.86
CA CYS A 178 -21.41 -11.77 7.40
C CYS A 178 -22.79 -11.50 6.81
N ARG A 179 -23.85 -12.06 7.41
CA ARG A 179 -25.25 -11.93 6.96
C ARG A 179 -25.87 -10.60 7.36
N THR A 180 -25.39 -9.97 8.43
CA THR A 180 -25.89 -8.66 8.91
C THR A 180 -25.19 -7.47 8.24
N LEU A 181 -23.97 -7.68 7.73
CA LEU A 181 -23.20 -6.63 7.07
C LEU A 181 -23.75 -6.31 5.67
N PRO A 182 -23.76 -5.04 5.26
CA PRO A 182 -24.21 -4.65 3.93
C PRO A 182 -23.26 -5.17 2.84
N GLY A 183 -23.85 -5.49 1.69
CA GLY A 183 -23.14 -5.92 0.48
C GLY A 183 -23.21 -7.42 0.19
N VAL A 184 -22.85 -7.76 -1.05
CA VAL A 184 -22.92 -9.14 -1.56
C VAL A 184 -21.60 -9.85 -1.23
N ARG A 185 -21.64 -10.77 -0.26
CA ARG A 185 -20.49 -11.65 0.06
C ARG A 185 -20.70 -13.03 -0.52
N LYS A 186 -19.64 -13.61 -1.06
CA LYS A 186 -19.65 -14.98 -1.58
C LYS A 186 -20.23 -16.00 -0.59
N CYS A 187 -19.82 -15.92 0.68
CA CYS A 187 -20.32 -16.83 1.72
C CYS A 187 -21.82 -16.71 2.01
N VAL A 188 -22.39 -15.52 1.81
CA VAL A 188 -23.83 -15.27 2.01
C VAL A 188 -24.61 -15.73 0.78
N VAL A 189 -24.14 -15.40 -0.43
CA VAL A 189 -24.79 -15.79 -1.69
C VAL A 189 -24.81 -17.29 -1.89
N GLU A 190 -23.69 -17.96 -1.63
CA GLU A 190 -23.56 -19.41 -1.78
C GLU A 190 -24.05 -20.18 -0.55
N ASN A 191 -24.65 -19.50 0.43
CA ASN A 191 -25.16 -20.06 1.68
C ASN A 191 -24.18 -21.07 2.33
N TRP A 192 -22.96 -20.62 2.61
CA TRP A 192 -21.91 -21.49 3.14
C TRP A 192 -22.37 -22.11 4.48
N PRO A 193 -22.29 -23.45 4.64
CA PRO A 193 -22.56 -24.07 5.91
C PRO A 193 -21.50 -23.66 6.94
N GLN A 194 -21.90 -23.65 8.22
CA GLN A 194 -20.98 -23.41 9.32
C GLN A 194 -19.80 -24.39 9.23
N GLY A 195 -18.58 -23.90 9.40
CA GLY A 195 -17.38 -24.75 9.31
C GLY A 195 -16.75 -24.85 7.91
N ARG A 196 -17.36 -24.28 6.85
CA ARG A 196 -16.77 -24.30 5.51
C ARG A 196 -15.56 -23.36 5.41
N ASP A 197 -14.47 -23.86 4.81
CA ASP A 197 -13.21 -23.14 4.56
C ASP A 197 -12.54 -22.53 5.82
N CYS A 198 -12.85 -23.09 7.01
CA CYS A 198 -12.26 -22.65 8.27
C CYS A 198 -10.73 -22.76 8.26
N LYS A 199 -10.08 -21.71 8.75
CA LYS A 199 -8.62 -21.67 8.93
C LYS A 199 -8.20 -22.04 10.35
N TYR A 200 -9.11 -21.92 11.29
CA TYR A 200 -8.90 -22.30 12.68
C TYR A 200 -10.26 -22.58 13.36
N PRO A 201 -10.29 -23.35 14.45
CA PRO A 201 -11.52 -23.62 15.18
C PRO A 201 -12.09 -22.36 15.85
N GLU A 202 -13.41 -22.22 15.83
CA GLU A 202 -14.13 -21.21 16.60
C GLU A 202 -13.84 -21.38 18.11
N GLY A 203 -13.79 -20.27 18.86
CA GLY A 203 -13.36 -20.24 20.26
C GLY A 203 -11.89 -20.61 20.57
N GLY A 204 -11.12 -21.13 19.61
CA GLY A 204 -9.72 -21.53 19.79
C GLY A 204 -8.76 -20.35 20.06
N GLU A 205 -7.53 -20.67 20.48
CA GLU A 205 -6.52 -19.65 20.80
C GLU A 205 -6.15 -18.77 19.60
N THR A 206 -6.01 -19.37 18.41
CA THR A 206 -5.73 -18.62 17.16
C THR A 206 -6.87 -17.67 16.83
N HIS A 207 -8.11 -18.11 16.98
CA HIS A 207 -9.29 -17.28 16.73
C HIS A 207 -9.29 -16.05 17.66
N LYS A 208 -9.12 -16.27 18.97
CA LYS A 208 -9.04 -15.19 19.96
C LYS A 208 -7.91 -14.21 19.66
N ALA A 209 -6.71 -14.72 19.37
CA ALA A 209 -5.55 -13.89 19.07
C ALA A 209 -5.74 -13.02 17.80
N VAL A 210 -6.30 -13.58 16.72
CA VAL A 210 -6.61 -12.80 15.51
C VAL A 210 -7.68 -11.75 15.82
N LYS A 211 -8.73 -12.11 16.57
CA LYS A 211 -9.81 -11.18 16.96
C LYS A 211 -9.28 -10.00 17.78
N ASP A 212 -8.42 -10.28 18.76
CA ASP A 212 -7.79 -9.24 19.59
C ASP A 212 -6.83 -8.35 18.79
N PHE A 213 -6.06 -8.94 17.87
CA PHE A 213 -5.22 -8.18 16.95
C PHE A 213 -6.06 -7.21 16.10
N LEU A 214 -7.12 -7.69 15.45
CA LEU A 214 -7.97 -6.84 14.61
C LEU A 214 -8.61 -5.72 15.43
N LYS A 215 -9.14 -6.02 16.62
CA LYS A 215 -9.71 -5.01 17.53
C LYS A 215 -8.68 -3.94 17.94
N LYS A 216 -7.44 -4.34 18.22
CA LYS A 216 -6.36 -3.41 18.63
C LYS A 216 -5.89 -2.51 17.47
N TYR A 217 -5.73 -3.07 16.27
CA TYR A 217 -5.08 -2.36 15.17
C TYR A 217 -6.04 -1.74 14.14
N LEU A 218 -7.31 -2.17 14.12
CA LEU A 218 -8.32 -1.75 13.14
C LEU A 218 -9.53 -1.19 13.89
N THR A 219 -9.34 -0.05 14.56
CA THR A 219 -10.38 0.68 15.29
C THR A 219 -11.09 1.68 14.38
N GLU A 220 -12.27 2.17 14.77
CA GLU A 220 -13.02 3.18 14.00
C GLU A 220 -12.19 4.43 13.67
N ASN A 221 -11.45 4.93 14.67
CA ASN A 221 -10.53 6.06 14.50
C ASN A 221 -9.44 5.83 13.44
N LYS A 222 -9.01 4.58 13.27
CA LYS A 222 -8.02 4.19 12.25
C LYS A 222 -8.69 3.91 10.91
N MET A 223 -9.89 3.34 10.90
CA MET A 223 -10.57 2.90 9.68
C MET A 223 -11.26 4.05 8.93
N LYS A 224 -11.62 5.16 9.59
CA LYS A 224 -12.30 6.31 8.99
C LYS A 224 -11.61 6.88 7.74
N PHE A 225 -10.29 6.78 7.65
CA PHE A 225 -9.49 7.30 6.52
C PHE A 225 -9.53 6.41 5.27
N TYR A 226 -10.06 5.19 5.38
CA TYR A 226 -10.03 4.18 4.31
C TYR A 226 -11.42 3.93 3.70
N MET A 227 -12.43 4.70 4.11
CA MET A 227 -13.82 4.58 3.63
C MET A 227 -13.95 4.78 2.11
N ARG A 228 -13.10 5.63 1.52
CA ARG A 228 -13.08 5.92 0.08
C ARG A 228 -12.14 5.02 -0.73
N ALA A 229 -11.47 4.06 -0.07
CA ALA A 229 -10.58 3.08 -0.68
C ALA A 229 -9.56 3.66 -1.69
N LYS A 230 -9.01 4.85 -1.39
CA LYS A 230 -8.03 5.51 -2.25
C LYS A 230 -6.67 4.82 -2.16
N GLU A 231 -5.97 4.78 -3.29
CA GLU A 231 -4.64 4.19 -3.42
C GLU A 231 -3.67 5.23 -4.00
N ASN A 232 -2.43 5.27 -3.50
CA ASN A 232 -1.39 6.21 -3.92
C ASN A 232 -0.31 5.56 -4.80
N PHE A 233 -0.62 4.44 -5.46
CA PHE A 233 0.37 3.70 -6.28
C PHE A 233 0.90 4.53 -7.48
N ILE A 234 0.11 5.51 -7.92
CA ILE A 234 0.45 6.38 -9.04
C ILE A 234 1.69 7.22 -8.72
N SER A 235 1.81 7.75 -7.50
CA SER A 235 3.01 8.50 -7.09
C SER A 235 4.26 7.61 -7.03
N GLU A 236 4.13 6.36 -6.57
CA GLU A 236 5.22 5.38 -6.61
C GLU A 236 5.66 5.05 -8.04
N THR A 237 4.69 4.96 -8.95
CA THR A 237 4.96 4.70 -10.38
C THR A 237 5.66 5.90 -11.02
N PHE A 238 5.22 7.12 -10.70
CA PHE A 238 5.87 8.35 -11.16
C PHE A 238 7.31 8.46 -10.66
N HIS A 239 7.61 8.05 -9.42
CA HIS A 239 8.99 7.96 -8.93
C HIS A 239 9.90 7.09 -9.82
N SER A 240 9.36 6.06 -10.47
CA SER A 240 10.12 5.24 -11.42
C SER A 240 10.45 6.01 -12.71
N VAL A 241 9.58 6.92 -13.16
CA VAL A 241 9.85 7.81 -14.30
C VAL A 241 10.87 8.87 -13.94
N ILE A 242 10.78 9.47 -12.75
CA ILE A 242 11.79 10.40 -12.24
C ILE A 242 13.19 9.78 -12.28
N ASN A 243 13.34 8.52 -11.86
CA ASN A 243 14.64 7.84 -11.86
C ASN A 243 15.27 7.74 -13.27
N LYS A 244 14.50 7.88 -14.37
CA LYS A 244 15.04 7.93 -15.74
C LYS A 244 15.71 9.26 -16.06
N TYR A 245 15.23 10.36 -15.49
CA TYR A 245 15.68 11.72 -15.79
C TYR A 245 16.64 12.26 -14.73
N ALA A 246 16.33 12.00 -13.47
CA ALA A 246 17.04 12.46 -12.30
C ALA A 246 17.48 11.24 -11.48
N THR A 247 18.78 10.94 -11.52
CA THR A 247 19.38 9.98 -10.58
C THR A 247 19.23 10.49 -9.16
N LYS A 248 18.96 9.62 -8.18
CA LYS A 248 18.95 9.96 -6.76
C LYS A 248 20.34 10.48 -6.35
N ARG A 249 20.54 11.80 -6.35
CA ARG A 249 21.80 12.46 -5.99
C ARG A 249 21.67 13.21 -4.66
N ILE A 250 22.80 13.31 -3.97
CA ILE A 250 22.93 14.00 -2.68
C ILE A 250 22.83 15.52 -2.86
N HIS A 251 23.20 16.04 -4.04
CA HIS A 251 23.14 17.47 -4.37
C HIS A 251 22.03 17.75 -5.37
N PHE A 252 21.20 18.74 -5.03
CA PHE A 252 20.07 19.18 -5.83
C PHE A 252 20.41 20.55 -6.44
N ASP A 253 20.70 20.57 -7.74
CA ASP A 253 21.04 21.78 -8.50
C ASP A 253 19.88 22.21 -9.41
N ALA A 254 20.00 23.38 -10.06
CA ALA A 254 18.99 23.87 -11.00
C ALA A 254 18.73 22.90 -12.17
N SER A 255 19.72 22.09 -12.55
CA SER A 255 19.56 21.06 -13.58
C SER A 255 18.64 19.92 -13.12
N GLN A 256 18.61 19.61 -11.81
CA GLN A 256 17.68 18.63 -11.24
C GLN A 256 16.23 19.11 -11.36
N THR A 257 15.96 20.38 -11.05
CA THR A 257 14.62 20.95 -11.24
C THR A 257 14.16 20.81 -12.68
N ALA A 258 15.02 21.14 -13.66
CA ALA A 258 14.71 20.98 -15.08
C ALA A 258 14.47 19.51 -15.49
N ARG A 259 15.28 18.56 -14.96
CA ARG A 259 15.10 17.12 -15.22
C ARG A 259 13.80 16.59 -14.65
N LEU A 260 13.43 17.02 -13.45
CA LEU A 260 12.16 16.64 -12.86
C LEU A 260 10.98 17.23 -13.65
N ALA A 261 11.08 18.46 -14.14
CA ALA A 261 10.07 19.05 -15.02
C ALA A 261 9.92 18.23 -16.33
N CYS A 262 11.03 17.78 -16.91
CA CYS A 262 11.00 16.86 -18.05
C CYS A 262 10.31 15.53 -17.70
N ALA A 263 10.55 14.98 -16.50
CA ALA A 263 9.88 13.78 -16.04
C ALA A 263 8.37 13.97 -15.91
N ALA A 264 7.92 15.10 -15.38
CA ALA A 264 6.50 15.45 -15.26
C ALA A 264 5.84 15.63 -16.63
N LEU A 265 6.51 16.30 -17.58
CA LEU A 265 6.01 16.42 -18.96
C LEU A 265 5.90 15.05 -19.64
N ASP A 266 6.94 14.22 -19.54
CA ASP A 266 6.94 12.87 -20.09
C ASP A 266 5.83 12.01 -19.48
N TRP A 267 5.62 12.12 -18.18
CA TRP A 267 4.52 11.44 -17.49
C TRP A 267 3.16 11.91 -18.01
N ASN A 268 2.91 13.22 -18.02
CA ASN A 268 1.63 13.81 -18.41
C ASN A 268 1.27 13.52 -19.87
N GLU A 269 2.26 13.44 -20.76
CA GLU A 269 2.05 13.05 -22.15
C GLU A 269 1.71 11.56 -22.31
N ASN A 270 2.18 10.68 -21.42
CA ASN A 270 2.14 9.23 -21.64
C ASN A 270 1.24 8.43 -20.68
N ILE A 271 0.79 8.99 -19.54
CA ILE A 271 0.12 8.24 -18.46
C ILE A 271 -1.20 7.55 -18.89
N ARG A 272 -1.87 8.07 -19.92
CA ARG A 272 -3.15 7.53 -20.43
C ARG A 272 -3.06 6.86 -21.80
N TRP A 273 -1.85 6.63 -22.30
CA TRP A 273 -1.69 5.97 -23.59
C TRP A 273 -1.94 4.48 -23.42
N GLU A 274 -2.89 3.92 -24.20
CA GLU A 274 -3.24 2.50 -24.15
C GLU A 274 -1.99 1.61 -24.13
N VAL A 275 -1.96 0.69 -23.17
CA VAL A 275 -0.92 -0.33 -23.03
C VAL A 275 -1.01 -1.27 -24.23
N ARG A 276 -0.22 -1.02 -25.28
CA ARG A 276 -0.09 -1.90 -26.45
C ARG A 276 0.82 -3.10 -26.20
N ALA A 277 0.88 -3.61 -24.98
CA ALA A 277 1.61 -4.85 -24.69
C ALA A 277 0.67 -6.04 -24.93
N VAL A 278 0.70 -6.59 -26.14
CA VAL A 278 0.00 -7.83 -26.47
C VAL A 278 0.80 -8.99 -25.85
N TYR A 279 0.27 -9.60 -24.79
CA TYR A 279 0.84 -10.82 -24.23
C TYR A 279 0.30 -12.02 -24.99
N ASN A 280 1.04 -12.50 -26.00
CA ASN A 280 0.76 -13.81 -26.56
C ASN A 280 1.27 -14.88 -25.60
N ARG A 281 0.37 -15.39 -24.75
CA ARG A 281 0.63 -16.56 -23.92
C ARG A 281 0.65 -17.78 -24.84
N VAL A 282 1.83 -18.17 -25.31
CA VAL A 282 2.00 -19.45 -26.00
C VAL A 282 1.76 -20.54 -24.95
N SER A 283 0.62 -21.22 -25.04
CA SER A 283 0.29 -22.37 -24.20
C SER A 283 1.15 -23.55 -24.64
N ASN A 284 2.29 -23.75 -23.98
CA ASN A 284 3.01 -25.00 -24.12
C ASN A 284 2.87 -25.79 -22.83
N ASP A 285 2.02 -26.80 -22.96
CA ASP A 285 1.97 -27.97 -22.12
C ASP A 285 3.39 -28.55 -21.92
N THR A 286 3.57 -29.14 -20.75
CA THR A 286 4.73 -29.94 -20.31
C THR A 286 6.11 -29.27 -20.15
N ALA A 287 6.54 -29.24 -18.89
CA ALA A 287 7.91 -29.46 -18.42
C ALA A 287 9.07 -28.86 -19.23
N VAL A 288 9.54 -27.68 -18.80
CA VAL A 288 10.94 -27.33 -18.49
C VAL A 288 10.99 -25.82 -18.27
N ARG A 289 11.41 -25.39 -17.08
CA ARG A 289 11.64 -23.98 -16.71
C ARG A 289 12.83 -23.41 -17.49
N ARG A 290 12.66 -23.08 -18.77
CA ARG A 290 13.47 -22.02 -19.39
C ARG A 290 12.76 -20.71 -19.12
N ARG A 291 13.46 -19.72 -18.54
CA ARG A 291 12.99 -18.34 -18.53
C ARG A 291 12.71 -17.97 -19.98
N ALA A 292 11.45 -17.97 -20.38
CA ALA A 292 11.06 -17.39 -21.64
C ALA A 292 11.52 -15.94 -21.58
N ARG A 293 12.56 -15.60 -22.36
CA ARG A 293 12.85 -14.21 -22.70
C ARG A 293 11.66 -13.75 -23.53
N THR A 294 10.61 -13.29 -22.86
CA THR A 294 9.55 -12.54 -23.50
C THR A 294 10.19 -11.23 -23.94
N ASN A 295 10.46 -11.10 -25.25
CA ASN A 295 10.76 -9.79 -25.81
C ASN A 295 9.54 -8.92 -25.56
N ARG A 296 9.72 -7.90 -24.70
CA ARG A 296 8.75 -6.82 -24.63
C ARG A 296 8.99 -6.00 -25.89
N ASP A 297 8.17 -6.19 -26.93
CA ASP A 297 8.12 -5.26 -28.05
C ASP A 297 7.44 -3.97 -27.56
N LEU A 298 8.21 -3.19 -26.80
CA LEU A 298 7.89 -1.83 -26.47
C LEU A 298 8.15 -1.02 -27.73
N VAL A 299 7.10 -0.67 -28.46
CA VAL A 299 7.23 0.30 -29.56
C VAL A 299 7.83 1.58 -28.97
N ALA A 300 9.04 1.94 -29.43
CA ALA A 300 9.69 3.17 -29.03
C ALA A 300 8.82 4.34 -29.45
N ARG A 301 8.29 5.09 -28.49
CA ARG A 301 7.49 6.28 -28.78
C ARG A 301 8.39 7.51 -28.78
N THR A 302 8.32 8.28 -29.86
CA THR A 302 8.97 9.59 -29.97
C THR A 302 8.29 10.55 -28.99
N ALA A 303 8.96 10.85 -27.88
CA ALA A 303 8.52 11.86 -26.93
C ALA A 303 8.38 13.21 -27.66
N ILE A 304 7.15 13.68 -27.84
CA ILE A 304 6.82 14.86 -28.65
C ILE A 304 7.39 16.11 -27.96
N TRP A 305 7.36 16.17 -26.62
CA TRP A 305 8.01 17.22 -25.85
C TRP A 305 9.52 17.35 -26.12
N LYS A 306 10.25 16.26 -26.43
CA LYS A 306 11.69 16.34 -26.75
C LYS A 306 11.94 17.10 -28.03
N ALA A 307 11.08 16.91 -29.04
CA ALA A 307 11.14 17.66 -30.29
C ALA A 307 10.80 19.14 -30.06
N GLN A 308 9.77 19.43 -29.26
CA GLN A 308 9.35 20.79 -28.91
C GLN A 308 10.39 21.54 -28.06
N LEU A 309 11.07 20.87 -27.14
CA LEU A 309 12.19 21.47 -26.39
C LEU A 309 13.38 21.74 -27.31
N LYS A 310 13.73 20.79 -28.18
CA LYS A 310 14.85 20.98 -29.12
C LYS A 310 14.61 22.17 -30.04
N SER A 311 13.39 22.40 -30.50
CA SER A 311 13.02 23.56 -31.31
C SER A 311 12.95 24.89 -30.54
N ARG A 312 12.87 24.86 -29.20
CA ARG A 312 12.76 26.07 -28.36
C ARG A 312 14.07 26.44 -27.64
N VAL A 313 14.99 25.50 -27.46
CA VAL A 313 16.27 25.69 -26.77
C VAL A 313 17.42 25.97 -27.73
N PHE A 314 17.33 25.49 -28.98
CA PHE A 314 18.37 25.66 -30.01
C PHE A 314 17.87 26.49 -31.21
N ALA A 315 16.85 27.32 -31.00
CA ALA A 315 16.45 28.37 -31.93
C ALA A 315 17.09 29.70 -31.53
#